data_AF-A0AAQ4D5Z4-F1
#
_entry.id   AF-A0AAQ4D5Z4-F1
#
_cell.length_a   1.000
_cell.length_b   1.000
_cell.length_c   1.000
_cell.angle_alpha   90.00
_cell.angle_beta   90.00
_cell.angle_gamma   90.00
#
_symmetry.space_group_name_H-M   'P 1'
#
loop_
_entity.id
_entity.type
_entity.pdbx_description
1 polymer ?
#
loop_
_entity_poly.entity_id
_entity_poly.type
_entity_poly.pdbx_seq_one_letter_code
_entity_poly.pdbx_strand_id
1 'polypeptide(L)'
;MLFTACLQEVFRGLNWEELGIRINGEYLNNLRFADDIALLSHSGGELQIMINELDRQSRSMGLKINMQKTKVMFNSLAREQQFTIGSESLEMVPEYVYLGQVVTADPDHER
;
A
#
# COMPACT_ATOMS: atom_id res chain seq x y z
N MET A 1 2.35 -17.04 13.42
CA MET A 1 3.53 -16.28 13.91
C MET A 1 4.77 -16.37 12.99
N LEU A 2 4.86 -17.30 12.02
CA LEU A 2 5.97 -17.33 11.06
C LEU A 2 5.79 -16.33 9.90
N PHE A 3 4.60 -16.25 9.32
CA PHE A 3 4.31 -15.33 8.20
C PHE A 3 4.59 -13.88 8.55
N THR A 4 4.12 -13.42 9.72
CA THR A 4 4.38 -12.07 10.22
C THR A 4 5.86 -11.79 10.41
N ALA A 5 6.66 -12.78 10.82
CA ALA A 5 8.12 -12.62 10.94
C ALA A 5 8.78 -12.44 9.56
N CYS A 6 8.38 -13.22 8.55
CA CYS A 6 8.82 -13.02 7.17
C CYS A 6 8.46 -11.61 6.66
N LEU A 7 7.24 -11.15 6.94
CA LEU A 7 6.80 -9.82 6.56
C LEU A 7 7.61 -8.72 7.27
N GLN A 8 7.93 -8.89 8.54
CA GLN A 8 8.79 -7.97 9.27
C GLN A 8 10.19 -7.88 8.64
N GLU A 9 10.76 -8.99 8.19
CA GLU A 9 12.05 -9.00 7.51
C GLU A 9 11.99 -8.31 6.13
N VAL A 10 10.90 -8.48 5.36
CA VAL A 10 10.69 -7.72 4.13
C VAL A 10 10.77 -6.22 4.39
N PHE A 11 10.05 -5.74 5.42
CA PHE A 11 9.99 -4.32 5.75
C PHE A 11 11.28 -3.77 6.36
N ARG A 12 12.07 -4.61 7.04
CA ARG A 12 13.41 -4.23 7.51
C ARG A 12 14.36 -3.92 6.34
N GLY A 13 14.10 -4.48 5.16
CA GLY A 13 14.87 -4.23 3.93
C GLY A 13 14.36 -3.06 3.08
N LEU A 14 13.35 -2.31 3.53
CA LEU A 14 12.77 -1.16 2.82
C LEU A 14 13.34 0.15 3.40
N ASN A 15 13.65 1.11 2.54
CA ASN A 15 14.14 2.43 2.93
C ASN A 15 13.14 3.53 2.58
N TRP A 16 12.19 3.78 3.48
CA TRP A 16 11.06 4.69 3.27
C TRP A 16 11.07 5.88 4.25
N GLU A 17 12.26 6.30 4.71
CA GLU A 17 12.42 7.38 5.69
C GLU A 17 11.85 8.73 5.23
N GLU A 18 11.82 8.96 3.91
CA GLU A 18 11.31 10.18 3.27
C GLU A 18 10.08 9.94 2.39
N LEU A 19 9.52 8.72 2.41
CA LEU A 19 8.33 8.36 1.64
C LEU A 19 7.12 8.26 2.54
N GLY A 20 5.94 8.57 2.00
CA GLY A 20 4.67 8.45 2.71
C GLY A 20 4.00 9.78 2.96
N ILE A 21 3.01 9.77 3.85
CA ILE A 21 2.29 10.98 4.26
C ILE A 21 2.98 11.57 5.48
N ARG A 22 3.37 12.85 5.39
CA ARG A 22 4.01 13.55 6.51
C ARG A 22 2.97 14.02 7.53
N ILE A 23 3.06 13.55 8.76
CA ILE A 23 2.17 13.88 9.88
C ILE A 23 3.02 14.32 11.05
N ASN A 24 2.86 15.57 11.50
CA ASN A 24 3.59 16.14 12.64
C ASN A 24 5.12 15.99 12.58
N GLY A 25 5.69 16.02 11.37
CA GLY A 25 7.14 15.90 11.15
C GLY A 25 7.62 14.47 10.84
N GLU A 26 6.82 13.45 11.11
CA GLU A 26 7.11 12.04 10.85
C GLU A 26 6.44 11.56 9.56
N TYR A 27 6.99 10.52 8.93
CA TYR A 27 6.42 9.93 7.72
C TYR A 27 5.63 8.65 8.06
N LEU A 28 4.33 8.66 7.75
CA LEU A 28 3.47 7.48 7.79
C LEU A 28 3.35 6.89 6.39
N ASN A 29 3.99 5.74 6.18
CA ASN A 29 4.06 5.07 4.88
C ASN A 29 3.27 3.75 4.80
N ASN A 30 2.97 3.09 5.93
CA ASN A 30 2.20 1.84 5.92
C ASN A 30 1.39 1.61 7.19
N LEU A 31 0.30 0.85 7.03
CA LEU A 31 -0.45 0.18 8.10
C LEU A 31 -0.39 -1.34 7.85
N ARG A 32 -0.21 -2.13 8.91
CA ARG A 32 -0.02 -3.58 8.80
C ARG A 32 -0.82 -4.31 9.88
N PHE A 33 -1.58 -5.31 9.47
CA PHE A 33 -2.29 -6.20 10.38
C PHE A 33 -2.30 -7.63 9.83
N ALA A 34 -1.77 -8.58 10.59
CA ALA A 34 -1.55 -9.96 10.16
C ALA A 34 -0.82 -10.03 8.80
N ASP A 35 -1.52 -10.42 7.73
CA ASP A 35 -1.03 -10.49 6.36
C ASP A 35 -1.47 -9.32 5.45
N ASP A 36 -2.33 -8.44 5.95
CA ASP A 36 -2.80 -7.26 5.21
C ASP A 36 -1.87 -6.06 5.41
N ILE A 37 -1.54 -5.40 4.29
CA ILE A 37 -0.72 -4.19 4.22
C ILE A 37 -1.53 -3.11 3.49
N ALA A 38 -1.61 -1.92 4.08
CA ALA A 38 -2.01 -0.70 3.38
C ALA A 38 -0.80 0.23 3.24
N LEU A 39 -0.49 0.65 2.01
CA LEU A 39 0.56 1.64 1.74
C LEU A 39 -0.05 3.04 1.62
N LEU A 40 0.65 4.03 2.14
CA LEU A 40 0.26 5.44 2.15
C LEU A 40 1.38 6.25 1.51
N SER A 41 1.03 7.18 0.63
CA SER A 41 1.99 8.00 -0.12
C SER A 41 1.43 9.40 -0.34
N HIS A 42 2.31 10.39 -0.52
CA HIS A 42 1.88 11.75 -0.84
C HIS A 42 1.59 11.93 -2.33
N SER A 43 2.25 11.14 -3.20
CA SER A 43 2.07 11.20 -4.64
C SER A 43 2.06 9.81 -5.28
N GLY A 44 1.44 9.70 -6.45
CA GLY A 44 1.46 8.45 -7.19
C GLY A 44 2.86 8.05 -7.69
N GLY A 45 3.77 9.01 -7.89
CA GLY A 45 5.17 8.68 -8.17
C GLY A 45 5.82 7.89 -7.03
N GLU A 46 5.65 8.37 -5.80
CA GLU A 46 6.12 7.69 -4.59
C GLU A 46 5.45 6.32 -4.41
N LEU A 47 4.13 6.24 -4.61
CA LEU A 47 3.42 4.97 -4.45
C LEU A 47 3.96 3.89 -5.39
N GLN A 48 4.25 4.23 -6.65
CA GLN A 48 4.81 3.28 -7.60
C GLN A 48 6.21 2.80 -7.20
N ILE A 49 7.04 3.68 -6.61
CA ILE A 49 8.34 3.30 -6.04
C ILE A 49 8.14 2.32 -4.89
N MET A 50 7.26 2.64 -3.93
CA MET A 50 6.98 1.80 -2.78
C MET A 50 6.44 0.41 -3.18
N ILE A 51 5.54 0.35 -4.17
CA ILE A 51 5.02 -0.90 -4.73
C ILE A 51 6.15 -1.76 -5.31
N ASN A 52 7.02 -1.17 -6.11
CA ASN A 52 8.14 -1.88 -6.76
C ASN A 52 9.14 -2.42 -5.73
N GLU A 53 9.46 -1.64 -4.71
CA GLU A 53 10.36 -2.07 -3.64
C GLU A 53 9.76 -3.17 -2.79
N LEU A 54 8.47 -3.05 -2.43
CA LEU A 54 7.76 -4.08 -1.68
C LEU A 54 7.70 -5.39 -2.46
N ASP A 55 7.38 -5.37 -3.76
CA ASP A 55 7.38 -6.59 -4.60
C ASP A 55 8.76 -7.22 -4.65
N ARG A 56 9.81 -6.41 -4.89
CA ARG A 56 11.20 -6.89 -4.95
C ARG A 56 11.64 -7.56 -3.65
N GLN A 57 11.40 -6.93 -2.50
CA GLN A 57 11.77 -7.48 -1.19
C GLN A 57 10.88 -8.66 -0.79
N SER A 58 9.60 -8.65 -1.17
CA SER A 58 8.71 -9.79 -0.92
C SER A 58 9.20 -11.03 -1.66
N ARG A 59 9.56 -10.90 -2.95
CA ARG A 59 10.06 -12.00 -3.77
C ARG A 59 11.37 -12.59 -3.24
N SER A 60 12.28 -11.77 -2.70
CA SER A 60 13.53 -12.26 -2.13
C SER A 60 13.31 -13.16 -0.90
N MET A 61 12.20 -12.96 -0.20
CA MET A 61 11.74 -13.76 0.94
C MET A 61 10.78 -14.91 0.55
N GLY A 62 10.56 -15.13 -0.75
CA GLY A 62 9.62 -16.16 -1.24
C GLY A 62 8.14 -15.80 -1.06
N LEU A 63 7.83 -14.54 -0.75
CA LEU A 63 6.47 -14.01 -0.66
C LEU A 63 6.02 -13.46 -2.02
N LYS A 64 4.71 -13.50 -2.27
CA LYS A 64 4.10 -12.98 -3.49
C LYS A 64 2.92 -12.08 -3.14
N ILE A 65 2.88 -10.89 -3.73
CA ILE A 65 1.74 -9.98 -3.62
C ILE A 65 0.56 -10.58 -4.40
N ASN A 66 -0.62 -10.61 -3.77
CA ASN A 66 -1.83 -11.08 -4.42
C ASN A 66 -2.43 -9.97 -5.29
N MET A 67 -2.16 -10.03 -6.60
CA MET A 67 -2.64 -9.05 -7.57
C MET A 67 -4.16 -8.86 -7.59
N GLN A 68 -4.93 -9.94 -7.37
CA GLN A 68 -6.39 -9.87 -7.39
C GLN A 68 -6.97 -9.16 -6.17
N LYS A 69 -6.30 -9.27 -5.01
CA LYS A 69 -6.72 -8.63 -3.76
C LYS A 69 -6.18 -7.22 -3.57
N THR A 70 -5.05 -6.91 -4.21
CA THR A 70 -4.39 -5.61 -4.10
C THR A 70 -5.14 -4.59 -4.94
N LYS A 71 -5.62 -3.52 -4.29
CA LYS A 71 -6.32 -2.41 -4.94
C LYS A 71 -5.61 -1.10 -4.65
N VAL A 72 -5.83 -0.13 -5.53
CA VAL A 72 -5.36 1.25 -5.35
C VAL A 72 -6.58 2.15 -5.16
N MET A 73 -6.47 3.07 -4.21
CA MET A 73 -7.46 4.11 -3.96
C MET A 73 -6.80 5.48 -4.01
N PHE A 74 -7.57 6.49 -4.41
CA PHE A 74 -7.15 7.89 -4.43
C PHE A 74 -8.10 8.70 -3.56
N ASN A 75 -7.57 9.74 -2.92
CA ASN A 75 -8.43 10.76 -2.33
C ASN A 75 -8.91 11.75 -3.40
N SER A 76 -9.87 12.60 -3.05
CA SER A 76 -10.44 13.62 -3.94
C SER A 76 -9.45 14.66 -4.47
N LEU A 77 -8.25 14.76 -3.88
CA LEU A 77 -7.21 15.70 -4.27
C LEU A 77 -6.14 15.07 -5.17
N ALA A 78 -6.07 13.74 -5.20
CA ALA A 78 -5.04 13.02 -5.92
C ALA A 78 -5.42 12.83 -7.39
N ARG A 79 -4.41 12.90 -8.26
CA ARG A 79 -4.58 12.60 -9.67
C ARG A 79 -4.55 11.08 -9.87
N GLU A 80 -5.59 10.54 -10.48
CA GLU A 80 -5.61 9.14 -10.89
C GLU A 80 -4.47 8.84 -11.86
N GLN A 81 -3.80 7.71 -11.63
CA GLN A 81 -2.77 7.17 -12.49
C GLN A 81 -2.73 5.64 -12.38
N GLN A 82 -2.30 4.98 -13.45
CA GLN A 82 -2.17 3.53 -13.43
C GLN A 82 -0.95 3.11 -12.62
N PHE A 83 -1.11 2.06 -11.82
CA PHE A 83 -0.03 1.40 -11.10
C PHE A 83 0.20 -0.01 -11.60
N THR A 84 1.44 -0.48 -11.53
CA THR A 84 1.79 -1.84 -11.94
C THR A 84 2.66 -2.55 -10.90
N ILE A 85 2.59 -3.88 -10.88
CA ILE A 85 3.59 -4.76 -10.28
C ILE A 85 4.16 -5.61 -11.42
N GLY A 86 5.44 -5.38 -11.75
CA GLY A 86 6.02 -5.92 -12.97
C GLY A 86 5.29 -5.41 -14.21
N SER A 87 4.66 -6.31 -14.97
CA SER A 87 3.89 -5.99 -16.17
C SER A 87 2.37 -5.92 -15.95
N GLU A 88 1.89 -6.25 -14.76
CA GLU A 88 0.45 -6.34 -14.46
C GLU A 88 -0.05 -5.06 -13.80
N SER A 89 -1.18 -4.54 -14.29
CA SER A 89 -1.85 -3.35 -13.76
C SER A 89 -2.68 -3.66 -12.52
N LEU A 90 -2.57 -2.82 -11.49
CA LEU A 90 -3.44 -2.87 -10.31
C LEU A 90 -4.79 -2.22 -10.60
N GLU A 91 -5.85 -2.81 -10.02
CA GLU A 91 -7.20 -2.26 -10.11
C GLU A 91 -7.36 -1.06 -9.19
N MET A 92 -7.93 0.01 -9.74
CA MET A 92 -8.29 1.21 -8.99
C MET A 92 -9.75 1.09 -8.57
N VAL A 93 -10.03 1.39 -7.29
CA VAL A 93 -11.38 1.27 -6.71
C VAL A 93 -11.72 2.54 -5.91
N PRO A 94 -13.00 2.96 -5.88
CA PRO A 94 -13.43 4.11 -5.09
C PRO A 94 -13.53 3.80 -3.59
N GLU A 95 -13.74 2.53 -3.23
CA GLU A 95 -13.88 2.04 -1.87
C GLU A 95 -13.24 0.65 -1.71
N TYR A 96 -12.82 0.31 -0.49
CA TYR A 96 -12.24 -0.98 -0.18
C TYR A 96 -12.57 -1.40 1.26
N VAL A 97 -12.80 -2.70 1.49
CA VAL A 97 -13.00 -3.23 2.84
C VAL A 97 -11.66 -3.61 3.45
N TYR A 98 -11.17 -2.80 4.39
CA TYR A 98 -9.96 -3.05 5.15
C TYR A 98 -10.32 -3.44 6.59
N LEU A 99 -9.94 -4.66 7.01
CA LEU A 99 -10.21 -5.19 8.36
C LEU A 99 -11.69 -5.14 8.78
N GLY A 100 -12.60 -5.36 7.81
CA GLY A 100 -14.05 -5.36 8.03
C GLY A 100 -14.69 -3.98 8.08
N GLN A 101 -13.93 -2.91 7.81
CA GLN A 101 -14.44 -1.54 7.69
C GLN A 101 -14.29 -1.06 6.25
N VAL A 102 -15.30 -0.33 5.75
CA VAL A 102 -15.22 0.33 4.45
C VAL A 102 -14.31 1.55 4.58
N VAL A 103 -13.28 1.61 3.74
CA VAL A 103 -12.46 2.78 3.52
C VAL A 103 -12.91 3.40 2.21
N THR A 104 -13.14 4.70 2.22
CA THR A 104 -13.54 5.48 1.05
C THR A 104 -13.00 6.90 1.16
N ALA A 105 -12.82 7.56 0.02
CA ALA A 105 -12.51 8.99 -0.05
C ALA A 105 -13.76 9.88 -0.06
N ASP A 106 -14.95 9.28 -0.12
CA ASP A 106 -16.23 9.99 -0.13
C ASP A 106 -16.58 10.47 1.30
N PRO A 107 -16.63 11.79 1.55
CA PRO A 107 -17.01 12.32 2.86
C PRO A 107 -18.48 12.10 3.21
N ASP A 108 -19.35 11.79 2.24
CA ASP A 108 -20.79 11.62 2.44
C ASP A 108 -21.20 10.15 2.70
N HIS A 109 -20.24 9.25 2.91
CA HIS A 109 -20.47 7.81 3.09
C HIS A 109 -21.07 7.39 4.45
N GLU A 110 -21.55 8.34 5.26
CA GLU A 110 -22.40 8.06 6.42
C GLU A 110 -23.89 8.14 6.02
N ARG A 111 -24.42 7.07 5.40
CA ARG A 111 -25.87 6.79 5.34
C ARG A 111 -26.17 5.31 5.43
#